data_AF-A0A7W0UNF4-F1
#
_entry.id   AF-A0A7W0UNF4-F1
#
_cell.length_a   1.000
_cell.length_b   1.000
_cell.length_c   1.000
_cell.angle_alpha   90.00
_cell.angle_beta   90.00
_cell.angle_gamma   90.00
#
_symmetry.space_group_name_H-M   'P 1'
#
loop_
_entity.id
_entity.type
_entity.pdbx_description
1 polymer ?
#
loop_
_entity_poly.entity_id
_entity_poly.type
_entity_poly.pdbx_seq_one_letter_code
_entity_poly.pdbx_strand_id
1 'polypeptide(L)'
;MSTETFGRAALVVLVVGLALHNAVMAQLWELGVRGAGLDVAAAWKEALLLVALVVLAWKGRRVPAVTIADLLALSYTAAIVVYAVIPQDSLGGDATARGELLALRHHLLPVAAYALGRLLARGWNDRSLLGGIVSLVAAGVAIVGLVDLAFIGLQAWRESGAPGWYREQLGLDYEGLSGLPENWVYNTADEENPQRRLVSTFLSPLASAYALVVALVYVASRPFRWWWGLLGLVLFAGLLYTHTRAAFGALAVGLVVLALVQRRLRPAVLALVSLTVAAAFLAAYPTLGPSTSYTQEELEFLRANAELEPGESSDPFSPGESSTESHLRNLRDG
;
A
#
# COMPACT_ATOMS: atom_id res chain seq x y z
N MET A 1 -1.61 -6.51 32.74
CA MET A 1 -0.74 -6.38 31.55
C MET A 1 0.21 -5.21 31.76
N SER A 2 1.52 -5.36 31.53
CA SER A 2 2.45 -4.23 31.62
C SER A 2 2.20 -3.26 30.45
N THR A 3 2.56 -1.99 30.62
CA THR A 3 2.41 -0.95 29.58
C THR A 3 3.15 -1.31 28.28
N GLU A 4 4.28 -1.98 28.44
CA GLU A 4 5.08 -2.47 27.32
C GLU A 4 4.39 -3.63 26.60
N THR A 5 3.84 -4.60 27.33
CA THR A 5 3.07 -5.70 26.72
C THR A 5 1.85 -5.18 25.99
N PHE A 6 1.16 -4.17 26.54
CA PHE A 6 0.04 -3.52 25.87
C PHE A 6 0.46 -2.88 24.55
N GLY A 7 1.52 -2.05 24.58
CA GLY A 7 2.00 -1.37 23.39
C GLY A 7 2.50 -2.34 22.29
N ARG A 8 3.12 -3.46 22.68
CA ARG A 8 3.48 -4.54 21.76
C ARG A 8 2.26 -5.20 21.14
N ALA A 9 1.27 -5.54 21.96
CA ALA A 9 0.03 -6.13 21.47
C ALA A 9 -0.70 -5.18 20.51
N ALA A 10 -0.81 -3.89 20.87
CA ALA A 10 -1.40 -2.87 20.02
C ALA A 10 -0.68 -2.76 18.67
N LEU A 11 0.66 -2.81 18.66
CA LEU A 11 1.42 -2.76 17.42
C LEU A 11 1.24 -4.02 16.55
N VAL A 12 1.21 -5.21 17.17
CA VAL A 12 0.91 -6.47 16.45
C VAL A 12 -0.47 -6.41 15.82
N VAL A 13 -1.49 -6.02 16.61
CA VAL A 13 -2.86 -5.86 16.14
C VAL A 13 -2.94 -4.83 15.02
N LEU A 14 -2.20 -3.73 15.13
CA LEU A 14 -2.15 -2.71 14.09
C LEU A 14 -1.55 -3.26 12.79
N VAL A 15 -0.37 -3.89 12.84
CA VAL A 15 0.30 -4.40 11.63
C VAL A 15 -0.53 -5.50 10.96
N VAL A 16 -1.02 -6.48 11.73
CA VAL A 16 -1.83 -7.58 11.19
C VAL A 16 -3.18 -7.07 10.72
N GLY A 17 -3.86 -6.26 11.54
CA GLY A 17 -5.18 -5.74 11.23
C GLY A 17 -5.16 -4.81 10.02
N LEU A 18 -4.12 -3.99 9.83
CA LEU A 18 -3.99 -3.12 8.65
C LEU A 18 -3.87 -3.94 7.37
N ALA A 19 -3.14 -5.06 7.39
CA ALA A 19 -3.04 -5.94 6.23
C ALA A 19 -4.37 -6.57 5.84
N LEU A 20 -5.28 -6.78 6.79
CA LEU A 20 -6.61 -7.35 6.55
C LEU A 20 -7.70 -6.30 6.35
N HIS A 21 -7.42 -5.03 6.65
CA HIS A 21 -8.43 -3.98 6.81
C HIS A 21 -9.34 -3.85 5.58
N ASN A 22 -8.76 -3.64 4.40
CA ASN A 22 -9.53 -3.37 3.19
C ASN A 22 -10.40 -4.58 2.79
N ALA A 23 -9.82 -5.78 2.77
CA ALA A 23 -10.56 -7.01 2.53
C ALA A 23 -11.72 -7.21 3.52
N VAL A 24 -11.47 -7.00 4.82
CA VAL A 24 -12.53 -7.14 5.84
C VAL A 24 -13.61 -6.07 5.65
N MET A 25 -13.27 -4.83 5.34
CA MET A 25 -14.25 -3.78 5.10
C MET A 25 -15.11 -4.08 3.86
N ALA A 26 -14.51 -4.59 2.79
CA ALA A 26 -15.23 -5.05 1.61
C ALA A 26 -16.19 -6.20 1.94
N GLN A 27 -15.76 -7.21 2.70
CA GLN A 27 -16.65 -8.30 3.12
C GLN A 27 -17.76 -7.85 4.06
N LEU A 28 -17.49 -6.92 4.99
CA LEU A 28 -18.54 -6.38 5.86
C LEU A 28 -19.58 -5.59 5.06
N TRP A 29 -19.13 -4.86 4.04
CA TRP A 29 -20.02 -4.16 3.11
C TRP A 29 -20.90 -5.15 2.34
N GLU A 30 -20.32 -6.27 1.87
CA GLU A 30 -21.04 -7.36 1.21
C GLU A 30 -22.12 -7.98 2.11
N LEU A 31 -21.81 -8.11 3.40
CA LEU A 31 -22.75 -8.56 4.44
C LEU A 31 -23.79 -7.50 4.84
N GLY A 32 -23.80 -6.33 4.19
CA GLY A 32 -24.80 -5.28 4.39
C GLY A 32 -24.47 -4.24 5.47
N VAL A 33 -23.28 -4.27 6.07
CA VAL A 33 -22.84 -3.22 7.00
C VAL A 33 -22.44 -2.00 6.19
N ARG A 34 -23.16 -0.87 6.31
CA ARG A 34 -22.90 0.35 5.53
C ARG A 34 -22.95 1.63 6.37
N GLY A 35 -22.50 2.73 5.76
CA GLY A 35 -22.58 4.07 6.34
C GLY A 35 -21.84 4.16 7.67
N ALA A 36 -22.49 4.73 8.68
CA ALA A 36 -21.87 4.96 9.99
C ALA A 36 -21.40 3.66 10.69
N GLY A 37 -22.12 2.54 10.51
CA GLY A 37 -21.72 1.27 11.11
C GLY A 37 -20.37 0.78 10.57
N LEU A 38 -20.18 0.92 9.26
CA LEU A 38 -18.93 0.57 8.62
C LEU A 38 -17.83 1.61 8.88
N ASP A 39 -18.17 2.89 9.03
CA ASP A 39 -17.21 3.93 9.44
C ASP A 39 -16.64 3.67 10.84
N VAL A 40 -17.49 3.25 11.80
CA VAL A 40 -17.07 2.86 13.15
C VAL A 40 -16.18 1.63 13.10
N ALA A 41 -16.55 0.61 12.32
CA ALA A 41 -15.71 -0.56 12.12
C ALA A 41 -14.35 -0.14 11.52
N ALA A 42 -14.34 0.71 10.50
CA ALA A 42 -13.13 1.18 9.84
C ALA A 42 -12.25 2.08 10.75
N ALA A 43 -12.81 2.67 11.80
CA ALA A 43 -12.12 3.53 12.76
C ALA A 43 -11.31 2.78 13.82
N TRP A 44 -11.30 1.44 13.80
CA TRP A 44 -10.60 0.63 14.81
C TRP A 44 -9.11 0.96 14.91
N LYS A 45 -8.46 1.26 13.77
CA LYS A 45 -7.02 1.54 13.68
C LYS A 45 -6.67 2.86 14.37
N GLU A 46 -7.50 3.90 14.17
CA GLU A 46 -7.36 5.20 14.82
C GLU A 46 -7.65 5.10 16.33
N ALA A 47 -8.72 4.38 16.71
CA ALA A 47 -9.05 4.16 18.11
C ALA A 47 -7.94 3.41 18.85
N LEU A 48 -7.41 2.33 18.25
CA LEU A 48 -6.30 1.57 18.82
C LEU A 48 -5.05 2.42 18.97
N LEU A 49 -4.69 3.19 17.92
CA LEU A 49 -3.53 4.08 17.95
C LEU A 49 -3.68 5.16 19.01
N LEU A 50 -4.84 5.81 19.10
CA LEU A 50 -5.10 6.85 20.10
C LEU A 50 -4.98 6.30 21.51
N VAL A 51 -5.62 5.17 21.80
CA VAL A 51 -5.53 4.52 23.12
C VAL A 51 -4.09 4.11 23.43
N ALA A 52 -3.38 3.52 22.46
CA ALA A 52 -1.98 3.15 22.62
C ALA A 52 -1.10 4.37 22.95
N LEU A 53 -1.24 5.46 22.20
CA LEU A 53 -0.51 6.70 22.42
C LEU A 53 -0.81 7.30 23.79
N VAL A 54 -2.09 7.42 24.17
CA VAL A 54 -2.49 7.99 25.47
C VAL A 54 -1.95 7.16 26.62
N VAL A 55 -2.10 5.83 26.58
CA VAL A 55 -1.64 4.95 27.66
C VAL A 55 -0.11 4.99 27.79
N LEU A 56 0.62 4.96 26.68
CA LEU A 56 2.08 5.00 26.69
C LEU A 56 2.61 6.37 27.12
N ALA A 57 1.99 7.46 26.64
CA ALA A 57 2.36 8.83 26.99
C ALA A 57 2.08 9.11 28.47
N TRP A 58 0.91 8.74 28.98
CA TRP A 58 0.53 8.96 30.38
C TRP A 58 1.48 8.27 31.37
N LYS A 59 1.91 7.05 31.04
CA LYS A 59 2.85 6.31 31.91
C LYS A 59 4.31 6.68 31.65
N GLY A 60 4.60 7.34 30.54
CA GLY A 60 5.92 7.84 30.19
C GLY A 60 6.27 9.07 31.02
N ARG A 61 7.10 8.92 32.06
CA ARG A 61 7.48 10.03 32.95
C ARG A 61 8.46 11.05 32.36
N ARG A 62 8.93 10.85 31.12
CA ARG A 62 9.87 11.75 30.43
C ARG A 62 9.51 11.82 28.96
N VAL A 63 9.59 12.99 28.33
CA VAL A 63 9.42 13.15 26.87
C VAL A 63 10.72 12.70 26.15
N PRO A 64 10.66 12.04 24.97
CA PRO A 64 11.83 11.82 24.12
C PRO A 64 12.60 13.10 23.86
N ALA A 65 13.93 12.99 23.75
CA ALA A 65 14.70 14.09 23.17
C ALA A 65 14.23 14.29 21.73
N VAL A 66 13.98 15.54 21.36
CA VAL A 66 13.53 15.91 20.02
C VAL A 66 14.66 15.59 19.02
N THR A 67 14.28 14.92 17.95
CA THR A 67 15.16 14.58 16.82
C THR A 67 14.69 15.31 15.57
N ILE A 68 15.54 15.35 14.54
CA ILE A 68 15.15 15.89 13.22
C ILE A 68 13.93 15.15 12.66
N ALA A 69 13.83 13.84 12.86
CA ALA A 69 12.67 13.06 12.44
C ALA A 69 11.38 13.49 13.15
N ASP A 70 11.47 13.88 14.44
CA ASP A 70 10.31 14.43 15.15
C ASP A 70 9.91 15.79 14.58
N LEU A 71 10.87 16.65 14.22
CA LEU A 71 10.58 17.92 13.57
C LEU A 71 9.92 17.71 12.20
N LEU A 72 10.42 16.78 11.39
CA LEU A 72 9.81 16.45 10.10
C LEU A 72 8.39 15.91 10.26
N ALA A 73 8.15 15.02 11.23
CA ALA A 73 6.82 14.50 11.51
C ALA A 73 5.85 15.62 11.95
N LEU A 74 6.33 16.56 12.78
CA LEU A 74 5.55 17.72 13.21
C LEU A 74 5.29 18.70 12.06
N SER A 75 6.28 19.00 11.22
CA SER A 75 6.12 19.85 10.03
C SER A 75 5.14 19.23 9.03
N TYR A 76 5.22 17.91 8.81
CA TYR A 76 4.27 17.19 7.97
C TYR A 76 2.86 17.25 8.55
N THR A 77 2.71 17.03 9.86
CA THR A 77 1.42 17.19 10.56
C THR A 77 0.85 18.58 10.39
N ALA A 78 1.68 19.61 10.58
CA ALA A 78 1.28 21.00 10.42
C ALA A 78 0.80 21.27 8.99
N ALA A 79 1.54 20.79 7.98
CA ALA A 79 1.13 20.92 6.58
C ALA A 79 -0.22 20.26 6.30
N ILE A 80 -0.45 19.03 6.78
CA ILE A 80 -1.72 18.32 6.61
C ILE A 80 -2.86 19.05 7.31
N VAL A 81 -2.65 19.51 8.54
CA VAL A 81 -3.69 20.21 9.31
C VAL A 81 -4.03 21.55 8.66
N VAL A 82 -3.03 22.29 8.18
CA VAL A 82 -3.25 23.51 7.41
C VAL A 82 -4.06 23.19 6.14
N TYR A 83 -3.66 22.18 5.38
CA TYR A 83 -4.37 21.76 4.17
C TYR A 83 -5.84 21.39 4.47
N ALA A 84 -6.09 20.65 5.55
CA ALA A 84 -7.43 20.23 5.94
C ALA A 84 -8.32 21.35 6.52
N VAL A 85 -7.73 22.48 6.94
CA VAL A 85 -8.48 23.64 7.47
C VAL A 85 -8.73 24.69 6.38
N ILE A 86 -7.93 24.70 5.32
CA ILE A 86 -8.17 25.56 4.16
C ILE A 86 -9.40 25.04 3.41
N PRO A 87 -10.44 25.86 3.23
CA PRO A 87 -11.63 25.49 2.47
C PRO A 87 -11.26 25.04 1.04
N GLN A 88 -11.78 23.89 0.60
CA GLN A 88 -11.43 23.30 -0.70
C GLN A 88 -11.85 24.18 -1.88
N ASP A 89 -12.96 24.92 -1.76
CA ASP A 89 -13.39 25.92 -2.74
C ASP A 89 -12.33 27.00 -2.99
N SER A 90 -11.57 27.37 -1.97
CA SER A 90 -10.46 28.33 -2.08
C SER A 90 -9.23 27.74 -2.79
N LEU A 91 -9.10 26.42 -2.79
CA LEU A 91 -8.07 25.67 -3.52
C LEU A 91 -8.55 25.23 -4.91
N GLY A 92 -9.80 25.52 -5.27
CA GLY A 92 -10.43 25.07 -6.51
C GLY A 92 -10.79 23.57 -6.51
N GLY A 93 -10.82 22.93 -5.35
CA GLY A 93 -11.17 21.52 -5.20
C GLY A 93 -12.66 21.30 -4.86
N ASP A 94 -13.20 20.19 -5.33
CA ASP A 94 -14.60 19.78 -5.12
C ASP A 94 -14.76 18.67 -4.04
N ALA A 95 -13.72 18.48 -3.21
CA ALA A 95 -13.74 17.44 -2.18
C ALA A 95 -14.85 17.70 -1.15
N THR A 96 -15.64 16.66 -0.86
CA THR A 96 -16.66 16.74 0.20
C THR A 96 -16.00 16.79 1.59
N ALA A 97 -16.67 17.36 2.59
CA ALA A 97 -16.19 17.36 3.98
C ALA A 97 -15.91 15.94 4.52
N ARG A 98 -16.63 14.93 4.01
CA ARG A 98 -16.35 13.51 4.32
C ARG A 98 -15.03 13.06 3.69
N GLY A 99 -14.80 13.39 2.43
CA GLY A 99 -13.55 13.12 1.72
C GLY A 99 -12.35 13.77 2.41
N GLU A 100 -12.46 15.05 2.79
CA GLU A 100 -11.44 15.77 3.56
C GLU A 100 -11.10 15.05 4.89
N LEU A 101 -12.12 14.62 5.64
CA LEU A 101 -11.92 13.89 6.90
C LEU A 101 -11.22 12.55 6.67
N LEU A 102 -11.61 11.81 5.63
CA LEU A 102 -10.97 10.54 5.27
C LEU A 102 -9.50 10.75 4.87
N ALA A 103 -9.20 11.79 4.08
CA ALA A 103 -7.85 12.17 3.71
C ALA A 103 -7.01 12.55 4.93
N LEU A 104 -7.54 13.40 5.83
CA LEU A 104 -6.88 13.78 7.07
C LEU A 104 -6.54 12.56 7.94
N ARG A 105 -7.50 11.64 8.12
CA ARG A 105 -7.29 10.38 8.84
C ARG A 105 -6.19 9.56 8.20
N HIS A 106 -6.20 9.43 6.87
CA HIS A 106 -5.20 8.68 6.12
C HIS A 106 -3.79 9.24 6.30
N HIS A 107 -3.63 10.56 6.22
CA HIS A 107 -2.34 11.24 6.32
C HIS A 107 -1.79 11.34 7.76
N LEU A 108 -2.64 11.40 8.78
CA LEU A 108 -2.20 11.41 10.17
C LEU A 108 -1.84 10.01 10.70
N LEU A 109 -2.35 8.94 10.08
CA LEU A 109 -2.09 7.57 10.52
C LEU A 109 -0.58 7.21 10.56
N PRO A 110 0.23 7.50 9.52
CA PRO A 110 1.69 7.31 9.58
C PRO A 110 2.37 8.10 10.71
N VAL A 111 1.91 9.32 10.99
CA VAL A 111 2.47 10.15 12.06
C VAL A 111 2.16 9.56 13.44
N ALA A 112 0.92 9.12 13.65
CA ALA A 112 0.52 8.43 14.87
C ALA A 112 1.31 7.13 15.07
N ALA A 113 1.52 6.35 13.99
CA ALA A 113 2.35 5.16 14.02
C ALA A 113 3.83 5.47 14.34
N TYR A 114 4.38 6.56 13.78
CA TYR A 114 5.72 7.05 14.12
C TYR A 114 5.84 7.42 15.60
N ALA A 115 4.90 8.19 16.13
CA ALA A 115 4.87 8.58 17.54
C ALA A 115 4.78 7.35 18.46
N LEU A 116 3.94 6.36 18.10
CA LEU A 116 3.85 5.09 18.81
C LEU A 116 5.20 4.36 18.82
N GLY A 117 5.86 4.26 17.66
CA GLY A 117 7.19 3.68 17.54
C GLY A 117 8.24 4.38 18.40
N ARG A 118 8.21 5.73 18.46
CA ARG A 118 9.11 6.53 19.31
C ARG A 118 8.92 6.26 20.80
N LEU A 119 7.66 6.11 21.25
CA LEU A 119 7.35 5.77 22.64
C LEU A 119 7.78 4.34 22.98
N LEU A 120 7.57 3.39 22.08
CA LEU A 120 7.93 1.98 22.27
C LEU A 120 9.44 1.73 22.24
N ALA A 121 10.20 2.47 21.41
CA ALA A 121 11.64 2.31 21.27
C ALA A 121 12.43 2.47 22.58
N ARG A 122 11.85 3.11 23.61
CA ARG A 122 12.46 3.22 24.95
C ARG A 122 12.32 1.97 25.80
N GLY A 123 11.24 1.21 25.63
CA GLY A 123 11.03 -0.05 26.35
C GLY A 123 11.68 -1.24 25.64
N TRP A 124 11.95 -1.12 24.34
CA TRP A 124 12.17 -2.27 23.49
C TRP A 124 13.63 -2.43 23.05
N ASN A 125 14.31 -3.40 23.68
CA ASN A 125 15.65 -3.82 23.24
C ASN A 125 15.62 -4.77 22.03
N ASP A 126 14.49 -5.43 21.75
CA ASP A 126 14.38 -6.45 20.70
C ASP A 126 13.69 -5.92 19.43
N ARG A 127 14.47 -5.23 18.61
CA ARG A 127 14.06 -4.76 17.27
C ARG A 127 13.83 -5.89 16.27
N SER A 128 14.21 -7.13 16.61
CA SER A 128 14.11 -8.27 15.68
C SER A 128 12.70 -8.86 15.60
N LEU A 129 11.93 -8.76 16.67
CA LEU A 129 10.56 -9.22 16.70
C LEU A 129 9.67 -8.42 15.74
N LEU A 130 9.75 -7.08 15.77
CA LEU A 130 8.93 -6.21 14.92
C LEU A 130 9.12 -6.51 13.44
N GLY A 131 10.36 -6.46 12.96
CA GLY A 131 10.61 -6.71 11.54
C GLY A 131 10.31 -8.16 11.14
N GLY A 132 10.41 -9.10 12.09
CA GLY A 132 9.92 -10.47 11.90
C GLY A 132 8.40 -10.52 11.66
N ILE A 133 7.61 -9.81 12.49
CA ILE A 133 6.15 -9.70 12.32
C ILE A 133 5.79 -9.04 11.00
N VAL A 134 6.42 -7.91 10.67
CA VAL A 134 6.19 -7.21 9.38
C VAL A 134 6.49 -8.14 8.21
N SER A 135 7.60 -8.89 8.27
CA SER A 135 7.96 -9.83 7.22
C SER A 135 7.00 -11.01 7.12
N LEU A 136 6.49 -11.51 8.25
CA LEU A 136 5.50 -12.59 8.28
C LEU A 136 4.17 -12.12 7.69
N VAL A 137 3.72 -10.92 8.05
CA VAL A 137 2.49 -10.31 7.50
C VAL A 137 2.65 -10.08 6.00
N ALA A 138 3.77 -9.50 5.57
CA ALA A 138 4.07 -9.29 4.16
C ALA A 138 4.14 -10.62 3.38
N ALA A 139 4.65 -11.69 3.99
CA ALA A 139 4.63 -13.02 3.38
C ALA A 139 3.21 -13.56 3.23
N GLY A 140 2.36 -13.37 4.23
CA GLY A 140 0.93 -13.69 4.13
C GLY A 140 0.27 -12.92 2.98
N VAL A 141 0.53 -11.61 2.88
CA VAL A 141 0.06 -10.76 1.78
C VAL A 141 0.56 -11.28 0.42
N ALA A 142 1.85 -11.61 0.30
CA ALA A 142 2.40 -12.19 -0.94
C ALA A 142 1.70 -13.50 -1.31
N ILE A 143 1.58 -14.44 -0.35
CA ILE A 143 1.00 -15.77 -0.57
C ILE A 143 -0.48 -15.64 -0.96
N VAL A 144 -1.26 -14.86 -0.22
CA VAL A 144 -2.68 -14.64 -0.54
C VAL A 144 -2.82 -13.99 -1.91
N GLY A 145 -1.99 -13.01 -2.25
CA GLY A 145 -2.02 -12.36 -3.55
C GLY A 145 -1.64 -13.29 -4.70
N LEU A 146 -0.65 -14.16 -4.52
CA LEU A 146 -0.25 -15.16 -5.52
C LEU A 146 -1.33 -16.24 -5.72
N VAL A 147 -1.98 -16.67 -4.63
CA VAL A 147 -3.12 -17.60 -4.67
C VAL A 147 -4.32 -16.95 -5.36
N ASP A 148 -4.62 -15.70 -5.02
CA ASP A 148 -5.67 -14.90 -5.66
C ASP A 148 -5.45 -14.82 -7.19
N LEU A 149 -4.24 -14.47 -7.62
CA LEU A 149 -3.90 -14.45 -9.05
C LEU A 149 -4.03 -15.80 -9.75
N ALA A 150 -3.73 -16.90 -9.06
CA ALA A 150 -3.75 -18.23 -9.66
C ALA A 150 -5.15 -18.86 -9.70
N PHE A 151 -6.03 -18.52 -8.75
CA PHE A 151 -7.27 -19.27 -8.51
C PHE A 151 -8.53 -18.42 -8.44
N ILE A 152 -8.43 -17.09 -8.28
CA ILE A 152 -9.58 -16.20 -8.14
C ILE A 152 -9.66 -15.29 -9.36
N GLY A 153 -10.69 -15.51 -10.17
CA GLY A 153 -10.95 -14.68 -11.35
C GLY A 153 -11.35 -13.26 -10.98
N LEU A 154 -11.08 -12.29 -11.87
CA LEU A 154 -11.48 -10.90 -11.68
C LEU A 154 -12.99 -10.75 -11.45
N GLN A 155 -13.80 -11.63 -12.07
CA GLN A 155 -15.25 -11.64 -11.91
C GLN A 155 -15.70 -11.80 -10.46
N ALA A 156 -15.03 -12.65 -9.67
CA ALA A 156 -15.37 -12.83 -8.26
C ALA A 156 -15.21 -11.53 -7.46
N TRP A 157 -14.27 -10.67 -7.86
CA TRP A 157 -14.07 -9.37 -7.25
C TRP A 157 -15.08 -8.32 -7.73
N ARG A 158 -15.48 -8.35 -9.00
CA ARG A 158 -16.56 -7.48 -9.52
C ARG A 158 -17.88 -7.74 -8.79
N GLU A 159 -18.14 -9.00 -8.45
CA GLU A 159 -19.36 -9.43 -7.76
C GLU A 159 -19.26 -9.33 -6.22
N SER A 160 -18.06 -9.11 -5.69
CA SER A 160 -17.83 -8.95 -4.24
C SER A 160 -18.33 -7.62 -3.70
N GLY A 161 -18.20 -7.41 -2.38
CA GLY A 161 -18.44 -6.10 -1.77
C GLY A 161 -17.40 -5.01 -2.10
N ALA A 162 -16.31 -5.31 -2.81
CA ALA A 162 -15.22 -4.36 -3.04
C ALA A 162 -15.64 -3.11 -3.86
N PRO A 163 -16.34 -3.21 -5.00
CA PRO A 163 -16.74 -2.03 -5.78
C PRO A 163 -17.62 -1.08 -4.97
N GLY A 164 -18.57 -1.64 -4.23
CA GLY A 164 -19.48 -0.87 -3.40
C GLY A 164 -18.81 -0.24 -2.17
N TRP A 165 -17.85 -0.94 -1.57
CA TRP A 165 -16.98 -0.36 -0.54
C TRP A 165 -16.20 0.86 -1.08
N TYR A 166 -15.61 0.77 -2.27
CA TYR A 166 -14.91 1.91 -2.86
C TYR A 166 -15.83 3.07 -3.19
N ARG A 167 -16.87 2.84 -3.98
CA ARG A 167 -17.75 3.90 -4.48
C ARG A 167 -18.64 4.48 -3.39
N GLU A 168 -19.44 3.64 -2.74
CA GLU A 168 -20.49 4.14 -1.84
C GLU A 168 -19.95 4.50 -0.44
N GLN A 169 -18.97 3.76 0.07
CA GLN A 169 -18.45 4.02 1.41
C GLN A 169 -17.29 5.02 1.38
N LEU A 170 -16.28 4.82 0.53
CA LEU A 170 -15.10 5.68 0.47
C LEU A 170 -15.29 6.88 -0.45
N GLY A 171 -16.29 6.89 -1.33
CA GLY A 171 -16.48 7.96 -2.31
C GLY A 171 -15.42 7.94 -3.42
N LEU A 172 -14.78 6.80 -3.66
CA LEU A 172 -13.79 6.61 -4.70
C LEU A 172 -14.49 6.07 -5.94
N ASP A 173 -14.73 6.94 -6.91
CA ASP A 173 -15.41 6.57 -8.15
C ASP A 173 -14.39 6.08 -9.17
N TYR A 174 -14.23 4.76 -9.23
CA TYR A 174 -13.43 4.11 -10.26
C TYR A 174 -14.31 3.77 -11.45
N GLU A 175 -13.78 4.00 -12.64
CA GLU A 175 -14.47 3.79 -13.91
C GLU A 175 -13.72 2.74 -14.74
N GLY A 176 -14.35 2.21 -15.79
CA GLY A 176 -13.67 1.29 -16.72
C GLY A 176 -13.32 -0.13 -16.22
N LEU A 177 -13.48 -0.45 -14.93
CA LEU A 177 -13.29 -1.81 -14.40
C LEU A 177 -14.40 -2.24 -13.41
N SER A 178 -15.66 -2.00 -13.77
CA SER A 178 -16.84 -2.37 -12.95
C SER A 178 -16.78 -1.85 -11.51
N GLY A 179 -16.24 -0.65 -11.31
CA GLY A 179 -16.08 -0.02 -9.98
C GLY A 179 -14.90 -0.54 -9.15
N LEU A 180 -14.07 -1.44 -9.70
CA LEU A 180 -12.76 -1.75 -9.15
C LEU A 180 -11.72 -0.73 -9.63
N PRO A 181 -10.65 -0.48 -8.85
CA PRO A 181 -9.54 0.34 -9.33
C PRO A 181 -8.91 -0.23 -10.60
N GLU A 182 -8.69 0.62 -11.60
CA GLU A 182 -8.19 0.27 -12.92
C GLU A 182 -6.79 -0.37 -12.85
N ASN A 183 -6.02 0.01 -11.81
CA ASN A 183 -4.70 -0.53 -11.55
C ASN A 183 -4.69 -2.01 -11.08
N TRP A 184 -5.84 -2.66 -10.92
CA TRP A 184 -5.94 -4.10 -10.70
C TRP A 184 -5.54 -4.92 -11.92
N VAL A 185 -5.57 -4.28 -13.08
CA VAL A 185 -5.17 -4.85 -14.36
C VAL A 185 -4.03 -4.00 -14.93
N TYR A 186 -3.15 -4.66 -15.67
CA TYR A 186 -2.20 -4.03 -16.56
C TYR A 186 -2.77 -4.09 -17.98
N ASN A 187 -3.02 -2.92 -18.56
CA ASN A 187 -3.51 -2.80 -19.92
C ASN A 187 -2.36 -2.99 -20.90
N THR A 188 -2.43 -4.05 -21.70
CA THR A 188 -1.42 -4.43 -22.70
C THR A 188 -1.64 -3.74 -24.06
N ALA A 189 -2.65 -2.87 -24.17
CA ALA A 189 -3.27 -2.39 -25.43
C ALA A 189 -3.86 -3.52 -26.29
N ASP A 190 -3.98 -4.73 -25.75
CA ASP A 190 -4.73 -5.84 -26.31
C ASP A 190 -5.99 -6.03 -25.48
N GLU A 191 -7.14 -5.67 -26.06
CA GLU A 191 -8.45 -5.81 -25.44
C GLU A 191 -8.79 -7.27 -25.09
N GLU A 192 -8.19 -8.23 -25.79
CA GLU A 192 -8.49 -9.66 -25.63
C GLU A 192 -7.72 -10.29 -24.46
N ASN A 193 -6.65 -9.65 -23.97
CA ASN A 193 -5.77 -10.24 -22.97
C ASN A 193 -5.22 -9.22 -21.94
N PRO A 194 -6.11 -8.59 -21.15
CA PRO A 194 -5.69 -7.84 -19.98
C PRO A 194 -4.97 -8.73 -18.97
N GLN A 195 -3.92 -8.19 -18.34
CA GLN A 195 -3.11 -8.94 -17.38
C GLN A 195 -3.46 -8.54 -15.95
N ARG A 196 -3.80 -9.49 -15.08
CA ARG A 196 -4.08 -9.24 -13.66
C ARG A 196 -2.84 -8.77 -12.93
N ARG A 197 -3.00 -7.91 -11.91
CA ARG A 197 -1.94 -7.50 -10.98
C ARG A 197 -2.25 -8.01 -9.57
N LEU A 198 -1.21 -8.28 -8.79
CA LEU A 198 -1.35 -8.73 -7.41
C LEU A 198 -1.86 -7.59 -6.54
N VAL A 199 -3.08 -7.71 -6.03
CA VAL A 199 -3.70 -6.74 -5.11
C VAL A 199 -3.72 -7.20 -3.66
N SER A 200 -3.88 -8.52 -3.45
CA SER A 200 -3.96 -9.19 -2.15
C SER A 200 -4.98 -8.56 -1.20
N THR A 201 -4.85 -8.78 0.11
CA THR A 201 -5.75 -8.30 1.16
C THR A 201 -5.78 -6.78 1.30
N PHE A 202 -4.81 -6.08 0.73
CA PHE A 202 -4.81 -4.62 0.63
C PHE A 202 -5.75 -4.10 -0.46
N LEU A 203 -6.22 -4.96 -1.38
CA LEU A 203 -7.04 -4.55 -2.52
C LEU A 203 -6.37 -3.46 -3.39
N SER A 204 -5.03 -3.42 -3.37
CA SER A 204 -4.24 -2.43 -4.08
C SER A 204 -2.84 -2.99 -4.37
N PRO A 205 -2.38 -2.99 -5.63
CA PRO A 205 -1.04 -3.43 -5.96
C PRO A 205 0.04 -2.57 -5.29
N LEU A 206 -0.18 -1.26 -5.24
CA LEU A 206 0.77 -0.31 -4.68
C LEU A 206 0.96 -0.52 -3.17
N ALA A 207 -0.14 -0.66 -2.42
CA ALA A 207 -0.09 -0.90 -0.98
C ALA A 207 0.60 -2.24 -0.66
N SER A 208 0.25 -3.30 -1.40
CA SER A 208 0.94 -4.59 -1.32
C SER A 208 2.43 -4.45 -1.61
N ALA A 209 2.81 -3.74 -2.68
CA ALA A 209 4.20 -3.54 -3.07
C ALA A 209 5.01 -2.87 -1.96
N TYR A 210 4.49 -1.81 -1.33
CA TYR A 210 5.20 -1.11 -0.25
C TYR A 210 5.44 -1.99 0.97
N ALA A 211 4.46 -2.80 1.39
CA ALA A 211 4.65 -3.76 2.47
C ALA A 211 5.76 -4.78 2.14
N LEU A 212 5.77 -5.28 0.90
CA LEU A 212 6.77 -6.25 0.42
C LEU A 212 8.18 -5.63 0.34
N VAL A 213 8.31 -4.38 -0.12
CA VAL A 213 9.60 -3.66 -0.17
C VAL A 213 10.19 -3.52 1.23
N VAL A 214 9.40 -3.09 2.21
CA VAL A 214 9.85 -2.95 3.60
C VAL A 214 10.32 -4.30 4.16
N ALA A 215 9.56 -5.37 3.92
CA ALA A 215 9.93 -6.72 4.33
C ALA A 215 11.21 -7.22 3.64
N LEU A 216 11.37 -6.98 2.33
CA LEU A 216 12.56 -7.37 1.57
C LEU A 216 13.83 -6.67 2.06
N VAL A 217 13.77 -5.36 2.32
CA VAL A 217 14.89 -4.61 2.91
C VAL A 217 15.25 -5.17 4.29
N TYR A 218 14.23 -5.49 5.10
CA TYR A 218 14.45 -6.13 6.39
C TYR A 218 15.10 -7.51 6.25
N VAL A 219 14.61 -8.38 5.37
CA VAL A 219 15.18 -9.72 5.11
C VAL A 219 16.63 -9.60 4.63
N ALA A 220 16.92 -8.68 3.71
CA ALA A 220 18.27 -8.42 3.21
C ALA A 220 19.24 -7.91 4.30
N SER A 221 18.71 -7.28 5.36
CA SER A 221 19.51 -6.80 6.49
C SER A 221 20.00 -7.93 7.41
N ARG A 222 19.42 -9.14 7.28
CA ARG A 222 19.70 -10.28 8.16
C ARG A 222 20.89 -11.11 7.69
N PRO A 223 21.59 -11.80 8.62
CA PRO A 223 22.60 -12.78 8.22
C PRO A 223 21.95 -13.86 7.37
N PHE A 224 22.63 -14.25 6.29
CA PHE A 224 22.10 -15.22 5.34
C PHE A 224 21.81 -16.55 6.03
N ARG A 225 20.56 -17.00 5.90
CA ARG A 225 20.09 -18.35 6.24
C ARG A 225 19.14 -18.79 5.14
N TRP A 226 19.10 -20.08 4.83
CA TRP A 226 18.30 -20.61 3.71
C TRP A 226 16.83 -20.17 3.77
N TRP A 227 16.23 -20.15 4.96
CA TRP A 227 14.85 -19.73 5.16
C TRP A 227 14.62 -18.23 4.93
N TRP A 228 15.60 -17.36 5.21
CA TRP A 228 15.54 -15.95 4.79
C TRP A 228 15.60 -15.82 3.27
N GLY A 229 16.38 -16.68 2.61
CA GLY A 229 16.42 -16.77 1.15
C GLY A 229 15.06 -17.15 0.56
N LEU A 230 14.42 -18.19 1.10
CA LEU A 230 13.07 -18.60 0.68
C LEU A 230 12.02 -17.51 0.93
N LEU A 231 12.05 -16.89 2.11
CA LEU A 231 11.15 -15.78 2.43
C LEU A 231 11.36 -14.61 1.47
N GLY A 232 12.62 -14.24 1.20
CA GLY A 232 12.95 -13.20 0.24
C GLY A 232 12.45 -13.53 -1.17
N LEU A 233 12.55 -14.80 -1.59
CA LEU A 233 12.02 -15.25 -2.89
C LEU A 233 10.51 -15.09 -2.98
N VAL A 234 9.76 -15.53 -1.96
CA VAL A 234 8.29 -15.39 -1.92
C VAL A 234 7.87 -13.93 -1.95
N LEU A 235 8.50 -13.09 -1.13
CA LEU A 235 8.21 -11.66 -1.08
C LEU A 235 8.53 -10.97 -2.42
N PHE A 236 9.65 -11.33 -3.04
CA PHE A 236 10.06 -10.75 -4.32
C PHE A 236 9.18 -11.21 -5.47
N ALA A 237 8.76 -12.49 -5.49
CA ALA A 237 7.77 -12.98 -6.43
C ALA A 237 6.45 -12.21 -6.30
N GLY A 238 5.95 -12.02 -5.06
CA GLY A 238 4.79 -11.18 -4.81
C GLY A 238 4.98 -9.76 -5.35
N LEU A 239 6.15 -9.15 -5.12
CA LEU A 239 6.45 -7.80 -5.57
C LEU A 239 6.45 -7.70 -7.10
N LEU A 240 7.03 -8.69 -7.81
CA LEU A 240 7.02 -8.76 -9.27
C LEU A 240 5.58 -8.69 -9.82
N TYR A 241 4.68 -9.52 -9.29
CA TYR A 241 3.28 -9.55 -9.72
C TYR A 241 2.46 -8.30 -9.33
N THR A 242 2.95 -7.42 -8.44
CA THR A 242 2.28 -6.12 -8.25
C THR A 242 2.48 -5.18 -9.45
N HIS A 243 3.45 -5.45 -10.32
CA HIS A 243 3.79 -4.64 -11.49
C HIS A 243 3.97 -3.14 -11.18
N THR A 244 4.66 -2.82 -10.07
CA THR A 244 4.79 -1.44 -9.57
C THR A 244 6.23 -0.92 -9.72
N ARG A 245 6.48 -0.16 -10.78
CA ARG A 245 7.82 0.39 -11.13
C ARG A 245 8.46 1.18 -9.98
N ALA A 246 7.69 2.06 -9.35
CA ALA A 246 8.15 2.87 -8.22
C ALA A 246 8.63 2.00 -7.04
N ALA A 247 8.00 0.84 -6.80
CA ALA A 247 8.36 -0.06 -5.73
C ALA A 247 9.70 -0.78 -6.00
N PHE A 248 10.00 -1.15 -7.25
CA PHE A 248 11.33 -1.68 -7.60
C PHE A 248 12.43 -0.64 -7.41
N GLY A 249 12.16 0.61 -7.82
CA GLY A 249 13.06 1.74 -7.56
C GLY A 249 13.30 1.93 -6.05
N ALA A 250 12.22 1.95 -5.26
CA ALA A 250 12.30 2.07 -3.80
C ALA A 250 13.08 0.91 -3.16
N LEU A 251 12.89 -0.33 -3.62
CA LEU A 251 13.66 -1.49 -3.16
C LEU A 251 15.15 -1.32 -3.47
N ALA A 252 15.50 -0.92 -4.70
CA ALA A 252 16.89 -0.71 -5.10
C ALA A 252 17.56 0.37 -4.24
N VAL A 253 16.90 1.52 -4.06
CA VAL A 253 17.39 2.59 -3.18
C VAL A 253 17.55 2.09 -1.75
N GLY A 254 16.55 1.40 -1.19
CA GLY A 254 16.60 0.84 0.16
C GLY A 254 17.75 -0.13 0.36
N LEU A 255 18.02 -0.99 -0.62
CA LEU A 255 19.12 -1.94 -0.61
C LEU A 255 20.50 -1.25 -0.76
N VAL A 256 20.61 -0.20 -1.58
CA VAL A 256 21.85 0.59 -1.68
C VAL A 256 22.14 1.33 -0.37
N VAL A 257 21.14 1.98 0.22
CA VAL A 257 21.27 2.63 1.53
C VAL A 257 21.69 1.59 2.58
N LEU A 258 21.08 0.42 2.57
CA LEU A 258 21.45 -0.69 3.47
C LEU A 258 22.90 -1.14 3.25
N ALA A 259 23.37 -1.25 2.01
CA ALA A 259 24.75 -1.58 1.67
C ALA A 259 25.75 -0.56 2.25
N LEU A 260 25.44 0.73 2.10
CA LEU A 260 26.26 1.83 2.61
C LEU A 260 26.31 1.83 4.14
N VAL A 261 25.16 1.69 4.80
CA VAL A 261 25.05 1.69 6.26
C VAL A 261 25.74 0.45 6.87
N GLN A 262 25.52 -0.73 6.30
CA GLN A 262 26.15 -1.97 6.78
C GLN A 262 27.60 -2.14 6.33
N ARG A 263 28.08 -1.28 5.40
CA ARG A 263 29.39 -1.41 4.74
C ARG A 263 29.60 -2.78 4.11
N ARG A 264 28.58 -3.28 3.41
CA ARG A 264 28.58 -4.61 2.77
C ARG A 264 28.13 -4.49 1.33
N LEU A 265 28.82 -5.17 0.42
CA LEU A 265 28.47 -5.17 -1.01
C LEU A 265 27.20 -5.98 -1.33
N ARG A 266 26.83 -6.96 -0.48
CA ARG A 266 25.74 -7.90 -0.79
C ARG A 266 24.40 -7.19 -1.07
N PRO A 267 23.90 -6.23 -0.26
CA PRO A 267 22.65 -5.56 -0.59
C PRO A 267 22.73 -4.76 -1.89
N ALA A 268 23.89 -4.17 -2.23
CA ALA A 268 24.06 -3.48 -3.50
C ALA A 268 23.99 -4.44 -4.70
N VAL A 269 24.58 -5.64 -4.59
CA VAL A 269 24.43 -6.69 -5.61
C VAL A 269 22.96 -7.11 -5.74
N LEU A 270 22.25 -7.28 -4.62
CA LEU A 270 20.82 -7.59 -4.63
C LEU A 270 19.98 -6.47 -5.24
N ALA A 271 20.38 -5.20 -5.10
CA ALA A 271 19.71 -4.08 -5.76
C ALA A 271 19.81 -4.20 -7.28
N LEU A 272 21.02 -4.44 -7.80
CA LEU A 272 21.26 -4.62 -9.24
C LEU A 272 20.51 -5.84 -9.79
N VAL A 273 20.57 -6.97 -9.08
CA VAL A 273 19.86 -8.20 -9.46
C VAL A 273 18.35 -7.96 -9.45
N SER A 274 17.80 -7.33 -8.41
CA SER A 274 16.37 -7.02 -8.31
C SER A 274 15.90 -6.17 -9.49
N LEU A 275 16.65 -5.12 -9.86
CA LEU A 275 16.31 -4.27 -11.01
C LEU A 275 16.38 -5.03 -12.32
N THR A 276 17.41 -5.86 -12.52
CA THR A 276 17.59 -6.63 -13.75
C THR A 276 16.46 -7.65 -13.92
N VAL A 277 16.12 -8.38 -12.86
CA VAL A 277 15.03 -9.36 -12.88
C VAL A 277 13.68 -8.66 -13.03
N ALA A 278 13.46 -7.54 -12.36
CA ALA A 278 12.23 -6.76 -12.51
C ALA A 278 12.07 -6.24 -13.96
N ALA A 279 13.12 -5.68 -14.56
CA ALA A 279 13.07 -5.22 -15.94
C ALA A 279 12.76 -6.36 -16.92
N ALA A 280 13.43 -7.51 -16.77
CA ALA A 280 13.15 -8.70 -17.58
C ALA A 280 11.71 -9.21 -17.39
N PHE A 281 11.23 -9.21 -16.14
CA PHE A 281 9.86 -9.64 -15.83
C PHE A 281 8.80 -8.70 -16.40
N LEU A 282 8.98 -7.38 -16.26
CA LEU A 282 8.07 -6.37 -16.82
C LEU A 282 8.00 -6.48 -18.34
N ALA A 283 9.15 -6.66 -19.01
CA ALA A 283 9.20 -6.86 -20.46
C ALA A 283 8.48 -8.15 -20.91
N ALA A 284 8.55 -9.21 -20.11
CA ALA A 284 7.88 -10.49 -20.40
C ALA A 284 6.44 -10.55 -19.90
N TYR A 285 5.99 -9.58 -19.07
CA TYR A 285 4.71 -9.63 -18.38
C TYR A 285 3.50 -9.75 -19.31
N PRO A 286 3.44 -9.05 -20.46
CA PRO A 286 2.33 -9.22 -21.41
C PRO A 286 2.13 -10.68 -21.89
N THR A 287 3.19 -11.50 -21.82
CA THR A 287 3.17 -12.91 -22.25
C THR A 287 3.08 -13.91 -21.11
N LEU A 288 3.51 -13.54 -19.90
CA LEU A 288 3.60 -14.42 -18.73
C LEU A 288 2.54 -14.14 -17.66
N GLY A 289 1.92 -12.97 -17.71
CA GLY A 289 0.96 -12.53 -16.72
C GLY A 289 -0.26 -13.45 -16.66
N PRO A 290 -0.98 -13.49 -15.52
CA PRO A 290 -2.27 -14.16 -15.45
C PRO A 290 -3.31 -13.34 -16.23
N SER A 291 -3.75 -13.89 -17.36
CA SER A 291 -4.76 -13.28 -18.22
C SER A 291 -6.13 -13.20 -17.53
N THR A 292 -6.87 -12.13 -17.79
CA THR A 292 -8.30 -12.00 -17.45
C THR A 292 -9.06 -11.50 -18.67
N SER A 293 -10.37 -11.26 -18.53
CA SER A 293 -11.19 -10.64 -19.58
C SER A 293 -11.91 -9.40 -19.05
N TYR A 294 -12.11 -8.42 -19.93
CA TYR A 294 -13.03 -7.32 -19.72
C TYR A 294 -14.48 -7.78 -19.93
N THR A 295 -15.43 -7.08 -19.32
CA THR A 295 -16.85 -7.16 -19.70
C THR A 295 -17.10 -6.32 -20.95
N GLN A 296 -18.25 -6.52 -21.59
CA GLN A 296 -18.62 -5.72 -22.76
C GLN A 296 -18.74 -4.22 -22.43
N GLU A 297 -19.30 -3.89 -21.28
CA GLU A 297 -19.43 -2.50 -20.81
C GLU A 297 -18.05 -1.86 -20.53
N GLU A 298 -17.12 -2.62 -19.94
CA GLU A 298 -15.74 -2.16 -19.73
C GLU A 298 -15.02 -1.89 -21.06
N LEU A 299 -15.20 -2.75 -22.07
CA LEU A 299 -14.62 -2.54 -23.40
C LEU A 299 -15.19 -1.30 -24.10
N GLU A 300 -16.51 -1.09 -24.02
CA GLU A 300 -17.15 0.10 -24.60
C GLU A 300 -16.60 1.38 -23.97
N PHE A 301 -16.43 1.38 -22.64
CA PHE A 301 -15.79 2.49 -21.93
C PHE A 301 -14.34 2.70 -22.37
N LEU A 302 -13.53 1.64 -22.41
CA LEU A 302 -12.11 1.73 -22.79
C LEU A 302 -11.92 2.23 -24.22
N ARG A 303 -12.76 1.79 -25.17
CA ARG A 303 -12.75 2.26 -26.56
C ARG A 303 -13.13 3.73 -26.66
N ALA A 304 -14.20 4.15 -25.96
CA ALA A 304 -14.59 5.55 -25.92
C ALA A 304 -13.48 6.43 -25.33
N ASN A 305 -12.81 5.97 -24.27
CA ASN A 305 -11.69 6.69 -23.67
C ASN A 305 -10.47 6.76 -24.61
N ALA A 306 -10.16 5.67 -25.32
CA ALA A 306 -9.07 5.65 -26.30
C ALA A 306 -9.31 6.60 -27.49
N GLU A 307 -10.56 6.84 -27.88
CA GLU A 307 -10.92 7.85 -28.88
C GLU A 307 -10.71 9.29 -28.39
N LEU A 308 -10.91 9.53 -27.09
CA LEU A 308 -10.71 10.84 -26.47
C LEU A 308 -9.23 11.16 -26.22
N GLU A 309 -8.43 10.15 -25.86
CA GLU A 309 -7.00 10.28 -25.55
C GLU A 309 -6.13 9.40 -26.47
N PRO A 310 -5.98 9.77 -27.75
CA PRO A 310 -5.20 8.97 -28.69
C PRO A 310 -3.68 9.07 -28.40
N GLY A 311 -2.99 7.93 -28.43
CA GLY A 311 -1.52 7.86 -28.41
C GLY A 311 -0.88 7.44 -27.09
N GLU A 312 -1.66 7.02 -26.09
CA GLU A 312 -1.14 6.35 -24.89
C GLU A 312 -0.45 5.03 -25.25
N SER A 313 0.72 4.80 -24.65
CA SER A 313 1.62 3.69 -25.01
C SER A 313 1.46 2.53 -24.02
N SER A 314 1.35 1.30 -24.53
CA SER A 314 1.43 0.08 -23.71
C SER A 314 2.85 -0.39 -23.40
N ASP A 315 3.88 0.31 -23.88
CA ASP A 315 5.26 0.01 -23.54
C ASP A 315 5.51 0.25 -22.03
N PRO A 316 5.86 -0.79 -21.23
CA PRO A 316 6.14 -0.64 -19.80
C PRO A 316 7.36 0.26 -19.50
N PHE A 317 8.12 0.66 -20.52
CA PHE A 317 9.22 1.60 -20.43
C PHE A 317 8.91 2.97 -21.03
N SER A 318 7.70 3.23 -21.55
CA SER A 318 7.40 4.52 -22.15
C SER A 318 7.51 5.64 -21.12
N PRO A 319 8.15 6.78 -21.46
CA PRO A 319 8.25 7.94 -20.57
C PRO A 319 6.90 8.59 -20.25
N GLY A 320 5.88 8.39 -21.10
CA GLY A 320 4.54 8.95 -20.95
C GLY A 320 3.56 8.10 -20.14
N GLU A 321 4.01 6.98 -19.56
CA GLU A 321 3.11 6.12 -18.78
C GLU A 321 2.68 6.81 -17.47
N SER A 322 1.37 6.87 -17.26
CA SER A 322 0.62 7.85 -16.47
C SER A 322 0.97 8.02 -14.98
N SER A 323 1.83 7.25 -14.33
CA SER A 323 1.93 7.29 -12.86
C SER A 323 2.49 8.59 -12.28
N THR A 324 3.42 9.28 -12.95
CA THR A 324 3.98 10.55 -12.43
C THR A 324 3.25 11.76 -13.00
N GLU A 325 2.80 11.68 -14.24
CA GLU A 325 2.04 12.72 -14.89
C GLU A 325 0.60 12.79 -14.38
N SER A 326 -0.07 11.66 -14.11
CA SER A 326 -1.38 11.62 -13.45
C SER A 326 -1.29 12.03 -11.98
N HIS A 327 -0.22 11.70 -11.26
CA HIS A 327 -0.03 12.24 -9.91
C HIS A 327 0.20 13.75 -9.91
N LEU A 328 0.93 14.29 -10.89
CA LEU A 328 1.09 15.73 -11.06
C LEU A 328 -0.22 16.40 -11.52
N ARG A 329 -1.00 15.74 -12.38
CA ARG A 329 -2.29 16.21 -12.89
C ARG A 329 -3.33 16.19 -11.77
N ASN A 330 -3.47 15.10 -11.02
CA ASN A 330 -4.32 15.00 -9.84
C ASN A 330 -3.92 16.01 -8.74
N LEU A 331 -2.61 16.25 -8.51
CA LEU A 331 -2.17 17.31 -7.58
C LEU A 331 -2.47 18.73 -8.09
N ARG A 332 -2.67 18.90 -9.40
CA ARG A 332 -2.98 20.18 -10.03
C ARG A 332 -4.48 20.42 -10.15
N ASP A 333 -5.24 19.34 -10.29
CA ASP A 333 -6.69 19.37 -10.48
C ASP A 333 -7.45 19.22 -9.14
N GLY A 334 -6.74 18.91 -8.04
CA GLY A 334 -7.24 18.97 -6.67
C GLY A 334 -7.51 17.60 -6.07
#